data_AF-A0A9P7A937-F1
#
_entry.id   AF-A0A9P7A937-F1
#
_cell.length_a   1.000
_cell.length_b   1.000
_cell.length_c   1.000
_cell.angle_alpha   90.00
_cell.angle_beta   90.00
_cell.angle_gamma   90.00
#
_symmetry.space_group_name_H-M   'P 1'
#
loop_
_entity.id
_entity.type
_entity.pdbx_description
1 polymer ?
#
loop_
_entity_poly.entity_id
_entity_poly.type
_entity_poly.pdbx_seq_one_letter_code
_entity_poly.pdbx_strand_id
1 'polypeptide(L)'
;MEACLGKYRTALDDLECLVVMRLFKLSKLSLSGTGDFSLIFFVGYKLRQQIGKALQWRSEAIRNAINRYNVQAVALNPPRPKISWKDIADYSFLGEFDLLRHSRADIRSEDWAKPAHREATTKYFKLCRAHEELIRLNVEIRRLRTAIHTEQVQTTAVIEDLRLLDLKLAEELQCQWCSRAAINAVHLHRLDRIECLAGFSGVRGVGVRVQLTSTTPAQNPSMTVNTHTESGKLIPPSPNFHAYLILSRRR
;
A
#
# COMPACT_ATOMS: atom_id res chain seq x y z
N MET A 1 -31.00 16.58 -33.36
CA MET A 1 -31.07 15.97 -32.01
C MET A 1 -29.75 15.30 -31.61
N GLU A 2 -29.10 14.52 -32.47
CA GLU A 2 -27.85 13.81 -32.15
C GLU A 2 -26.66 14.73 -31.76
N ALA A 3 -26.50 15.88 -32.43
CA ALA A 3 -25.43 16.83 -32.13
C ALA A 3 -25.54 17.46 -30.73
N CYS A 4 -26.76 17.68 -30.21
CA CYS A 4 -26.98 18.20 -28.85
C CYS A 4 -26.68 17.14 -27.78
N LEU A 5 -27.02 15.87 -28.05
CA LEU A 5 -26.69 14.75 -27.16
C LEU A 5 -25.18 14.48 -27.09
N GLY A 6 -24.47 14.63 -28.22
CA GLY A 6 -23.01 14.54 -28.25
C GLY A 6 -22.35 15.59 -27.36
N LYS A 7 -22.73 16.85 -27.51
CA LYS A 7 -22.21 17.97 -26.68
C LYS A 7 -22.50 17.78 -25.20
N TYR A 8 -23.70 17.29 -24.86
CA TYR A 8 -24.06 16.95 -23.48
C TYR A 8 -23.16 15.84 -22.91
N ARG A 9 -22.96 14.75 -23.66
CA ARG A 9 -22.09 13.63 -23.23
C ARG A 9 -20.65 14.08 -23.01
N THR A 10 -20.09 14.88 -23.91
CA THR A 10 -18.73 15.42 -23.73
C THR A 10 -18.63 16.32 -22.51
N ALA A 11 -19.62 17.19 -22.28
CA ALA A 11 -19.64 18.05 -21.10
C ALA A 11 -19.80 17.26 -19.79
N LEU A 12 -20.53 16.13 -19.84
CA LEU A 12 -20.67 15.20 -18.74
C LEU A 12 -19.35 14.47 -18.48
N ASP A 13 -18.76 13.83 -19.50
CA ASP A 13 -17.48 13.09 -19.38
C ASP A 13 -16.34 13.99 -18.85
N ASP A 14 -16.26 15.24 -19.31
CA ASP A 14 -15.30 16.24 -18.83
C ASP A 14 -15.49 16.57 -17.35
N LEU A 15 -16.75 16.76 -16.93
CA LEU A 15 -17.09 17.05 -15.54
C LEU A 15 -16.80 15.84 -14.63
N GLU A 16 -17.09 14.63 -15.10
CA GLU A 16 -16.80 13.40 -14.35
C GLU A 16 -15.29 13.23 -14.13
N CYS A 17 -14.49 13.38 -15.18
CA CYS A 17 -13.04 13.27 -15.11
C CYS A 17 -12.45 14.25 -14.09
N LEU A 18 -12.87 15.51 -14.13
CA LEU A 18 -12.36 16.55 -13.23
C LEU A 18 -12.71 16.28 -11.75
N VAL A 19 -13.90 15.77 -11.47
CA VAL A 19 -14.33 15.42 -10.10
C VAL A 19 -13.55 14.21 -9.59
N VAL A 20 -13.41 13.16 -10.40
CA VAL A 20 -12.59 11.98 -10.07
C VAL A 20 -11.15 12.42 -9.73
N MET A 21 -10.56 13.26 -10.57
CA MET A 21 -9.21 13.81 -10.34
C MET A 21 -9.10 14.64 -9.05
N ARG A 22 -10.15 15.35 -8.65
CA ARG A 22 -10.21 16.09 -7.37
C ARG A 22 -10.28 15.12 -6.19
N LEU A 23 -11.13 14.10 -6.24
CA LEU A 23 -11.27 13.10 -5.18
C LEU A 23 -9.97 12.34 -4.94
N PHE A 24 -9.28 11.91 -6.01
CA PHE A 24 -7.95 11.30 -5.87
C PHE A 24 -6.92 12.24 -5.23
N LYS A 25 -6.99 13.55 -5.51
CA LYS A 25 -6.10 14.53 -4.84
C LYS A 25 -6.43 14.75 -3.38
N LEU A 26 -7.71 14.77 -3.02
CA LEU A 26 -8.14 14.86 -1.62
C LEU A 26 -7.69 13.63 -0.83
N SER A 27 -7.81 12.44 -1.42
CA SER A 27 -7.29 11.21 -0.84
C SER A 27 -5.77 11.31 -0.56
N LYS A 28 -4.98 11.80 -1.53
CA LYS A 28 -3.54 12.02 -1.33
C LYS A 28 -3.21 12.98 -0.17
N LEU A 29 -4.02 14.01 0.05
CA LEU A 29 -3.87 14.90 1.22
C LEU A 29 -4.14 14.16 2.53
N SER A 30 -5.20 13.35 2.58
CA SER A 30 -5.55 12.57 3.77
C SER A 30 -4.48 11.53 4.13
N LEU A 31 -3.85 10.87 3.15
CA LEU A 31 -2.74 9.93 3.37
C LEU A 31 -1.45 10.62 3.85
N SER A 32 -1.24 11.89 3.49
CA SER A 32 -0.04 12.66 3.89
C SER A 32 -0.06 13.16 5.35
N GLY A 33 -1.11 12.85 6.11
CA GLY A 33 -1.31 13.29 7.50
C GLY A 33 -0.84 12.31 8.58
N THR A 34 -0.50 11.08 8.23
CA THR A 34 -0.10 10.02 9.18
C THR A 34 1.31 9.54 8.88
N GLY A 35 2.28 10.08 9.63
CA GLY A 35 3.68 9.63 9.61
C GLY A 35 4.62 10.73 10.11
N ASP A 36 5.07 10.58 11.35
CA ASP A 36 6.22 11.19 12.04
C ASP A 36 6.56 12.68 11.91
N PHE A 37 6.21 13.34 13.00
CA PHE A 37 6.34 14.75 13.34
C PHE A 37 7.79 15.08 13.75
N SER A 38 8.70 15.31 12.80
CA SER A 38 9.81 16.29 12.98
C SER A 38 10.70 16.45 11.73
N LEU A 39 10.79 15.46 10.82
CA LEU A 39 11.63 15.55 9.61
C LEU A 39 10.84 15.81 8.31
N ILE A 40 9.50 15.84 8.40
CA ILE A 40 8.56 16.05 7.27
C ILE A 40 8.19 17.53 7.05
N PHE A 41 8.61 18.44 7.93
CA PHE A 41 8.09 19.83 7.91
C PHE A 41 8.52 20.64 6.68
N PHE A 42 9.75 20.47 6.18
CA PHE A 42 10.25 21.28 5.05
C PHE A 42 9.96 20.69 3.66
N VAL A 43 10.00 19.35 3.50
CA VAL A 43 9.65 18.69 2.22
C VAL A 43 8.13 18.61 2.06
N GLY A 44 7.39 18.46 3.17
CA GLY A 44 5.94 18.45 3.18
C GLY A 44 5.31 19.81 2.87
N TYR A 45 5.89 20.92 3.32
CA TYR A 45 5.27 22.24 3.14
C TYR A 45 5.16 22.65 1.66
N LYS A 46 6.24 22.53 0.87
CA LYS A 46 6.20 22.83 -0.57
C LYS A 46 5.25 21.89 -1.31
N LEU A 47 5.27 20.60 -0.98
CA LEU A 47 4.35 19.62 -1.56
C LEU A 47 2.88 19.93 -1.22
N ARG A 48 2.57 20.25 0.05
CA ARG A 48 1.24 20.68 0.51
C ARG A 48 0.80 21.95 -0.21
N GLN A 49 1.70 22.91 -0.41
CA GLN A 49 1.39 24.14 -1.15
C GLN A 49 1.06 23.84 -2.62
N GLN A 50 1.82 22.95 -3.27
CA GLN A 50 1.54 22.53 -4.65
C GLN A 50 0.23 21.76 -4.75
N ILE A 51 -0.07 20.89 -3.79
CA ILE A 51 -1.35 20.18 -3.76
C ILE A 51 -2.51 21.15 -3.52
N GLY A 52 -2.33 22.13 -2.62
CA GLY A 52 -3.31 23.19 -2.35
C GLY A 52 -3.62 24.05 -3.58
N LYS A 53 -2.58 24.59 -4.25
CA LYS A 53 -2.74 25.33 -5.52
C LYS A 53 -3.44 24.50 -6.57
N ALA A 54 -3.05 23.23 -6.71
CA ALA A 54 -3.63 22.36 -7.71
C ALA A 54 -5.04 21.86 -7.35
N LEU A 55 -5.46 21.95 -6.08
CA LEU A 55 -6.84 21.73 -5.63
C LEU A 55 -7.70 22.97 -5.92
N GLN A 56 -7.17 24.17 -5.72
CA GLN A 56 -7.84 25.43 -6.08
C GLN A 56 -8.11 25.49 -7.60
N TRP A 57 -7.09 25.26 -8.43
CA TRP A 57 -7.25 25.21 -9.88
C TRP A 57 -8.26 24.14 -10.34
N ARG A 58 -8.24 22.95 -9.71
CA ARG A 58 -9.25 21.92 -9.99
C ARG A 58 -10.65 22.35 -9.60
N SER A 59 -10.80 23.03 -8.46
CA SER A 59 -12.11 23.50 -7.99
C SER A 59 -12.68 24.53 -8.96
N GLU A 60 -11.84 25.41 -9.50
CA GLU A 60 -12.22 26.37 -10.53
C GLU A 60 -12.55 25.69 -11.87
N ALA A 61 -11.74 24.73 -12.30
CA ALA A 61 -12.01 23.93 -13.50
C ALA A 61 -13.35 23.17 -13.40
N ILE A 62 -13.65 22.58 -12.24
CA ILE A 62 -14.93 21.91 -11.99
C ILE A 62 -16.09 22.91 -12.02
N ARG A 63 -15.98 24.11 -11.42
CA ARG A 63 -17.02 25.14 -11.53
C ARG A 63 -17.32 25.51 -12.99
N ASN A 64 -16.27 25.65 -13.80
CA ASN A 64 -16.42 25.91 -15.23
C ASN A 64 -17.06 24.73 -15.98
N ALA A 65 -16.70 23.50 -15.63
CA ALA A 65 -17.31 22.30 -16.20
C ALA A 65 -18.79 22.14 -15.79
N ILE A 66 -19.16 22.45 -14.54
CA ILE A 66 -20.56 22.51 -14.08
C ILE A 66 -21.36 23.49 -14.93
N ASN A 67 -20.82 24.69 -15.19
CA ASN A 67 -21.51 25.68 -16.03
C ASN A 67 -21.73 25.16 -17.45
N ARG A 68 -20.71 24.56 -18.07
CA ARG A 68 -20.82 23.95 -19.40
C ARG A 68 -21.86 22.82 -19.42
N TYR A 69 -21.83 21.94 -18.43
CA TYR A 69 -22.83 20.88 -18.26
C TYR A 69 -24.24 21.47 -18.15
N ASN A 70 -24.46 22.44 -17.24
CA ASN A 70 -25.78 23.02 -16.99
C ASN A 70 -26.36 23.71 -18.24
N VAL A 71 -25.53 24.34 -19.07
CA VAL A 71 -25.95 24.91 -20.36
C VAL A 71 -26.44 23.82 -21.30
N GLN A 72 -25.68 22.73 -21.45
CA GLN A 72 -26.08 21.63 -22.35
C GLN A 72 -27.27 20.83 -21.80
N ALA A 73 -27.37 20.67 -20.47
CA ALA A 73 -28.42 19.95 -19.78
C ALA A 73 -29.81 20.57 -20.00
N VAL A 74 -29.90 21.91 -20.01
CA VAL A 74 -31.13 22.66 -20.29
C VAL A 74 -31.50 22.63 -21.78
N ALA A 75 -30.51 22.51 -22.66
CA ALA A 75 -30.72 22.48 -24.12
C ALA A 75 -31.26 21.13 -24.63
N LEU A 76 -31.39 20.11 -23.77
CA LEU A 76 -31.97 18.81 -24.11
C LEU A 76 -33.49 18.81 -23.94
N ASN A 77 -34.17 17.95 -24.72
CA ASN A 77 -35.60 17.67 -24.56
C ASN A 77 -35.79 16.16 -24.29
N PRO A 78 -36.17 15.74 -23.07
CA PRO A 78 -36.46 16.56 -21.89
C PRO A 78 -35.19 17.14 -21.22
N PRO A 79 -35.31 18.27 -20.51
CA PRO A 79 -34.19 18.90 -19.81
C PRO A 79 -33.67 18.00 -18.68
N ARG A 80 -32.35 17.99 -18.48
CA ARG A 80 -31.68 17.22 -17.43
C ARG A 80 -31.51 18.06 -16.14
N PRO A 81 -31.43 17.42 -14.95
CA PRO A 81 -31.24 18.14 -13.70
C PRO A 81 -29.92 18.91 -13.70
N LYS A 82 -29.94 20.12 -13.14
CA LYS A 82 -28.76 20.96 -12.94
C LYS A 82 -27.95 20.47 -11.74
N ILE A 83 -26.64 20.64 -11.81
CA ILE A 83 -25.72 20.30 -10.72
C ILE A 83 -25.19 21.59 -10.10
N SER A 84 -25.16 21.64 -8.77
CA SER A 84 -24.56 22.73 -8.00
C SER A 84 -23.15 22.36 -7.54
N TRP A 85 -22.31 23.36 -7.30
CA TRP A 85 -21.02 23.15 -6.64
C TRP A 85 -21.17 22.53 -5.25
N LYS A 86 -22.26 22.85 -4.52
CA LYS A 86 -22.51 22.30 -3.18
C LYS A 86 -22.62 20.77 -3.23
N ASP A 87 -23.39 20.26 -4.18
CA ASP A 87 -23.58 18.82 -4.41
C ASP A 87 -22.23 18.11 -4.64
N ILE A 88 -21.29 18.76 -5.35
CA ILE A 88 -19.96 18.20 -5.62
C ILE A 88 -18.97 18.39 -4.46
N ALA A 89 -19.14 19.46 -3.68
CA ALA A 89 -18.27 19.77 -2.55
C ALA A 89 -18.43 18.74 -1.42
N ASP A 90 -19.66 18.25 -1.24
CA ASP A 90 -20.03 17.29 -0.20
C ASP A 90 -19.60 15.85 -0.53
N TYR A 91 -19.24 15.56 -1.79
CA TYR A 91 -18.75 14.24 -2.17
C TYR A 91 -17.37 13.95 -1.58
N SER A 92 -17.32 12.93 -0.73
CA SER A 92 -16.09 12.41 -0.13
C SER A 92 -15.56 11.19 -0.87
N PHE A 93 -16.44 10.49 -1.60
CA PHE A 93 -16.15 9.24 -2.28
C PHE A 93 -16.70 9.20 -3.71
N LEU A 94 -16.01 8.47 -4.60
CA LEU A 94 -16.35 8.41 -6.03
C LEU A 94 -17.76 7.87 -6.30
N GLY A 95 -18.22 6.93 -5.49
CA GLY A 95 -19.55 6.35 -5.62
C GLY A 95 -20.69 7.17 -5.01
N GLU A 96 -20.42 8.31 -4.37
CA GLU A 96 -21.45 9.29 -4.01
C GLU A 96 -21.79 10.21 -5.18
N PHE A 97 -20.96 10.19 -6.22
CA PHE A 97 -21.08 11.07 -7.37
C PHE A 97 -22.28 10.71 -8.25
N ASP A 98 -23.36 11.49 -8.14
CA ASP A 98 -24.66 11.29 -8.83
C ASP A 98 -24.60 11.46 -10.34
N LEU A 99 -23.54 12.09 -10.88
CA LEU A 99 -23.36 12.19 -12.33
C LEU A 99 -23.22 10.84 -13.03
N LEU A 100 -22.63 9.85 -12.35
CA LEU A 100 -22.41 8.53 -12.92
C LEU A 100 -23.74 7.84 -13.28
N ARG A 101 -24.88 8.31 -12.75
CA ARG A 101 -26.26 7.88 -13.14
C ARG A 101 -26.58 8.17 -14.61
N HIS A 102 -25.93 9.17 -15.19
CA HIS A 102 -26.16 9.62 -16.57
C HIS A 102 -25.03 9.19 -17.52
N SER A 103 -24.02 8.50 -16.99
CA SER A 103 -22.96 7.84 -17.76
C SER A 103 -23.51 6.61 -18.50
N ARG A 104 -22.70 6.02 -19.40
CA ARG A 104 -23.14 4.96 -20.33
C ARG A 104 -23.57 3.65 -19.67
N ALA A 105 -23.24 3.45 -18.39
CA ALA A 105 -23.67 2.30 -17.59
C ALA A 105 -23.97 2.77 -16.17
N ASP A 106 -25.22 2.64 -15.73
CA ASP A 106 -25.59 2.93 -14.34
C ASP A 106 -25.01 1.85 -13.43
N ILE A 107 -23.87 2.14 -12.81
CA ILE A 107 -23.16 1.22 -11.92
C ILE A 107 -23.73 1.18 -10.50
N ARG A 108 -24.76 1.97 -10.17
CA ARG A 108 -25.27 2.10 -8.79
C ARG A 108 -26.22 0.98 -8.38
N SER A 109 -26.86 0.35 -9.35
CA SER A 109 -27.62 -0.88 -9.14
C SER A 109 -26.71 -2.03 -8.71
N GLU A 110 -25.42 -1.96 -9.09
CA GLU A 110 -24.44 -2.98 -8.75
C GLU A 110 -24.17 -3.02 -7.25
N ASP A 111 -24.12 -4.23 -6.71
CA ASP A 111 -23.95 -4.43 -5.28
C ASP A 111 -22.62 -3.87 -4.76
N TRP A 112 -21.55 -3.87 -5.57
CA TRP A 112 -20.25 -3.32 -5.17
C TRP A 112 -20.23 -1.78 -5.13
N ALA A 113 -21.19 -1.09 -5.74
CA ALA A 113 -21.28 0.37 -5.72
C ALA A 113 -22.07 0.91 -4.52
N LYS A 114 -22.83 0.04 -3.82
CA LYS A 114 -23.60 0.41 -2.62
C LYS A 114 -22.65 0.75 -1.46
N PRO A 115 -22.82 1.88 -0.75
CA PRO A 115 -21.91 2.30 0.33
C PRO A 115 -21.71 1.24 1.42
N ALA A 116 -22.79 0.63 1.89
CA ALA A 116 -22.75 -0.42 2.92
C ALA A 116 -21.90 -1.63 2.50
N HIS A 117 -22.05 -2.08 1.24
CA HIS A 117 -21.31 -3.22 0.73
C HIS A 117 -19.82 -2.91 0.55
N ARG A 118 -19.47 -1.68 0.12
CA ARG A 118 -18.06 -1.26 0.07
C ARG A 118 -17.41 -1.18 1.43
N GLU A 119 -18.13 -0.67 2.42
CA GLU A 119 -17.63 -0.60 3.79
C GLU A 119 -17.39 -2.02 4.33
N ALA A 120 -18.36 -2.93 4.13
CA ALA A 120 -18.21 -4.34 4.48
C ALA A 120 -17.02 -4.99 3.76
N THR A 121 -16.87 -4.76 2.45
CA THR A 121 -15.76 -5.28 1.64
C THR A 121 -14.41 -4.75 2.12
N THR A 122 -14.33 -3.46 2.47
CA THR A 122 -13.12 -2.84 3.01
C THR A 122 -12.75 -3.45 4.35
N LYS A 123 -13.72 -3.64 5.25
CA LYS A 123 -13.51 -4.31 6.55
C LYS A 123 -13.06 -5.75 6.36
N TYR A 124 -13.71 -6.49 5.46
CA TYR A 124 -13.35 -7.87 5.13
C TYR A 124 -11.91 -7.97 4.62
N PHE A 125 -11.52 -7.17 3.64
CA PHE A 125 -10.14 -7.20 3.13
C PHE A 125 -9.11 -6.72 4.15
N LYS A 126 -9.43 -5.72 4.99
CA LYS A 126 -8.57 -5.34 6.12
C LYS A 126 -8.36 -6.51 7.07
N LEU A 127 -9.42 -7.28 7.36
CA LEU A 127 -9.33 -8.48 8.18
C LEU A 127 -8.46 -9.55 7.51
N CYS A 128 -8.67 -9.85 6.22
CA CYS A 128 -7.80 -10.79 5.48
C CYS A 128 -6.33 -10.36 5.53
N ARG A 129 -6.04 -9.09 5.26
CA ARG A 129 -4.68 -8.54 5.34
C ARG A 129 -4.10 -8.59 6.75
N ALA A 130 -4.91 -8.38 7.79
CA ALA A 130 -4.46 -8.50 9.17
C ALA A 130 -4.00 -9.94 9.50
N HIS A 131 -4.70 -10.96 8.98
CA HIS A 131 -4.28 -12.35 9.14
C HIS A 131 -2.95 -12.65 8.42
N GLU A 132 -2.79 -12.18 7.19
CA GLU A 132 -1.52 -12.29 6.46
C GLU A 132 -0.38 -11.57 7.20
N GLU A 133 -0.64 -10.36 7.68
CA GLU A 133 0.35 -9.54 8.37
C GLU A 133 0.75 -10.17 9.71
N LEU A 134 -0.16 -10.86 10.42
CA LEU A 134 0.17 -11.63 11.62
C LEU A 134 1.22 -12.71 11.32
N ILE A 135 1.02 -13.49 10.24
CA ILE A 135 1.97 -14.53 9.80
C ILE A 135 3.32 -13.90 9.47
N ARG A 136 3.31 -12.78 8.74
CA ARG A 136 4.53 -12.05 8.37
C ARG A 136 5.27 -11.52 9.60
N LEU A 137 4.55 -10.91 10.54
CA LEU A 137 5.14 -10.34 11.75
C LEU A 137 5.81 -11.41 12.62
N ASN A 138 5.26 -12.62 12.70
CA ASN A 138 5.92 -13.74 13.39
C ASN A 138 7.33 -14.03 12.84
N VAL A 139 7.50 -13.92 11.52
CA VAL A 139 8.80 -14.11 10.87
C VAL A 139 9.71 -12.90 11.13
N GLU A 140 9.19 -11.69 10.98
CA GLU A 140 9.98 -10.46 11.14
C GLU A 140 10.44 -10.22 12.58
N ILE A 141 9.63 -10.57 13.58
CA ILE A 141 10.01 -10.54 15.00
C ILE A 141 11.25 -11.40 15.24
N ARG A 142 11.23 -12.65 14.75
CA ARG A 142 12.35 -13.58 14.87
C ARG A 142 13.57 -13.09 14.08
N ARG A 143 13.38 -12.54 12.88
CA ARG A 143 14.46 -11.98 12.06
C ARG A 143 15.14 -10.81 12.73
N LEU A 144 14.38 -9.87 13.28
CA LEU A 144 14.92 -8.70 13.98
C LEU A 144 15.73 -9.14 15.21
N ARG A 145 15.19 -10.07 16.00
CA ARG A 145 15.93 -10.64 17.15
C ARG A 145 17.24 -11.30 16.71
N THR A 146 17.19 -12.06 15.63
CA THR A 146 18.38 -12.73 15.07
C THR A 146 19.40 -11.71 14.57
N ALA A 147 18.96 -10.65 13.90
CA ALA A 147 19.82 -9.59 13.41
C ALA A 147 20.53 -8.87 14.56
N ILE A 148 19.79 -8.48 15.61
CA ILE A 148 20.36 -7.85 16.82
C ILE A 148 21.39 -8.77 17.48
N HIS A 149 21.05 -10.05 17.67
CA HIS A 149 21.98 -11.01 18.29
C HIS A 149 23.25 -11.22 17.44
N THR A 150 23.09 -11.37 16.12
CA THR A 150 24.23 -11.56 15.20
C THR A 150 25.13 -10.32 15.20
N GLU A 151 24.54 -9.12 15.13
CA GLU A 151 25.26 -7.87 15.18
C GLU A 151 26.03 -7.73 16.49
N GLN A 152 25.40 -8.06 17.63
CA GLN A 152 26.06 -8.04 18.93
C GLN A 152 27.30 -8.94 18.95
N VAL A 153 27.17 -10.20 18.55
CA VAL A 153 28.31 -11.15 18.54
C VAL A 153 29.43 -10.64 17.63
N GLN A 154 29.10 -10.15 16.44
CA GLN A 154 30.07 -9.65 15.47
C GLN A 154 30.79 -8.40 15.98
N THR A 155 30.04 -7.41 16.47
CA THR A 155 30.62 -6.15 16.93
C THR A 155 31.46 -6.35 18.18
N THR A 156 31.03 -7.19 19.13
CA THR A 156 31.85 -7.49 20.31
C THR A 156 33.15 -8.19 19.93
N ALA A 157 33.12 -9.13 19.00
CA ALA A 157 34.34 -9.80 18.52
C ALA A 157 35.32 -8.79 17.88
N VAL A 158 34.82 -7.92 17.00
CA VAL A 158 35.63 -6.88 16.35
C VAL A 158 36.22 -5.90 17.37
N ILE A 159 35.49 -5.52 18.41
CA ILE A 159 36.01 -4.65 19.48
C ILE A 159 37.16 -5.35 20.22
N GLU A 160 37.02 -6.62 20.59
CA GLU A 160 38.11 -7.37 21.26
C GLU A 160 39.34 -7.51 20.36
N ASP A 161 39.16 -7.81 19.08
CA ASP A 161 40.26 -7.87 18.11
C ASP A 161 40.97 -6.52 17.97
N LEU A 162 40.20 -5.43 17.91
CA LEU A 162 40.75 -4.08 17.78
C LEU A 162 41.47 -3.60 19.05
N ARG A 163 41.07 -4.06 20.25
CA ARG A 163 41.78 -3.70 21.49
C ARG A 163 43.26 -4.08 21.46
N LEU A 164 43.62 -5.11 20.70
CA LEU A 164 45.01 -5.56 20.52
C LEU A 164 45.77 -4.77 19.43
N LEU A 165 45.07 -4.18 18.47
CA LEU A 165 45.66 -3.52 17.29
C LEU A 165 45.67 -2.00 17.41
N ASP A 166 44.54 -1.41 17.80
CA ASP A 166 44.33 0.02 17.93
C ASP A 166 43.28 0.31 19.01
N LEU A 167 43.78 0.65 20.20
CA LEU A 167 42.96 0.97 21.36
C LEU A 167 42.03 2.16 21.11
N LYS A 168 42.45 3.17 20.34
CA LYS A 168 41.62 4.36 20.10
C LYS A 168 40.42 4.02 19.24
N LEU A 169 40.63 3.23 18.18
CA LEU A 169 39.54 2.78 17.32
C LEU A 169 38.58 1.84 18.07
N ALA A 170 39.11 0.98 18.94
CA ALA A 170 38.29 0.10 19.77
C ALA A 170 37.37 0.89 20.74
N GLU A 171 37.90 1.93 21.40
CA GLU A 171 37.13 2.78 22.31
C GLU A 171 36.02 3.56 21.58
N GLU A 172 36.30 4.13 20.40
CA GLU A 172 35.29 4.82 19.59
C GLU A 172 34.18 3.86 19.12
N LEU A 173 34.56 2.67 18.63
CA LEU A 173 33.60 1.66 18.22
C LEU A 173 32.76 1.17 19.40
N GLN A 174 33.37 1.01 20.59
CA GLN A 174 32.67 0.67 21.82
C GLN A 174 31.66 1.76 22.22
N CYS A 175 32.02 3.04 22.14
CA CYS A 175 31.10 4.15 22.43
C CYS A 175 29.89 4.15 21.48
N GLN A 176 30.13 3.97 20.18
CA GLN A 176 29.06 3.87 19.19
C GLN A 176 28.18 2.63 19.44
N TRP A 177 28.80 1.50 19.78
CA TRP A 177 28.10 0.26 20.10
C TRP A 177 27.22 0.42 21.34
N CYS A 178 27.66 1.09 22.40
CA CYS A 178 26.84 1.35 23.59
C CYS A 178 25.53 2.07 23.26
N SER A 179 25.59 3.08 22.39
CA SER A 179 24.39 3.79 21.94
C SER A 179 23.43 2.89 21.17
N ARG A 180 23.97 2.05 20.27
CA ARG A 180 23.17 1.09 19.50
C ARG A 180 22.60 -0.04 20.36
N ALA A 181 23.37 -0.52 21.33
CA ALA A 181 22.95 -1.54 22.30
C ALA A 181 21.79 -1.04 23.17
N ALA A 182 21.79 0.23 23.56
CA ALA A 182 20.67 0.84 24.29
C ALA A 182 19.37 0.84 23.45
N ILE A 183 19.44 1.16 22.16
CA ILE A 183 18.30 1.09 21.24
C ILE A 183 17.85 -0.37 21.05
N ASN A 184 18.81 -1.28 20.84
CA ASN A 184 18.55 -2.71 20.69
C ASN A 184 17.88 -3.29 21.94
N ALA A 185 18.23 -2.83 23.15
CA ALA A 185 17.58 -3.25 24.39
C ALA A 185 16.08 -2.88 24.41
N VAL A 186 15.71 -1.69 23.92
CA VAL A 186 14.29 -1.30 23.79
C VAL A 186 13.57 -2.21 22.79
N HIS A 187 14.21 -2.54 21.67
CA HIS A 187 13.64 -3.46 20.69
C HIS A 187 13.45 -4.86 21.30
N LEU A 188 14.48 -5.41 21.95
CA LEU A 188 14.42 -6.73 22.59
C LEU A 188 13.31 -6.79 23.64
N HIS A 189 13.19 -5.77 24.50
CA HIS A 189 12.12 -5.68 25.49
C HIS A 189 10.72 -5.69 24.84
N ARG A 190 10.54 -4.97 23.73
CA ARG A 190 9.27 -4.99 22.99
C ARG A 190 9.01 -6.35 22.35
N LEU A 191 10.04 -6.99 21.81
CA LEU A 191 9.92 -8.34 21.23
C LEU A 191 9.54 -9.36 22.31
N ASP A 192 10.12 -9.28 23.51
CA ASP A 192 9.76 -10.13 24.66
C ASP A 192 8.29 -9.95 25.03
N ARG A 193 7.82 -8.69 25.11
CA ARG A 193 6.41 -8.41 25.38
C ARG A 193 5.48 -8.99 24.32
N ILE A 194 5.87 -8.95 23.05
CA ILE A 194 5.07 -9.53 21.95
C ILE A 194 5.03 -11.06 22.08
N GLU A 195 6.16 -11.70 22.36
CA GLU A 195 6.22 -13.17 22.51
C GLU A 195 5.44 -13.68 23.73
N CYS A 196 5.25 -12.82 24.74
CA CYS A 196 4.43 -13.09 25.93
C CYS A 196 2.92 -12.91 25.71
N LEU A 197 2.46 -12.38 24.57
CA LEU A 197 1.03 -12.25 24.29
C LEU A 197 0.39 -13.64 24.17
N ALA A 198 -0.79 -13.82 24.76
CA ALA A 198 -1.53 -15.09 24.72
C ALA A 198 -1.85 -15.56 23.29
N GLY A 199 -1.96 -14.64 22.34
CA GLY A 199 -2.22 -14.91 20.92
C GLY A 199 -0.98 -15.03 20.04
N PHE A 200 0.23 -15.02 20.61
CA PHE A 200 1.45 -15.14 19.82
C PHE A 200 1.62 -16.58 19.29
N SER A 201 1.73 -16.72 17.97
CA SER A 201 1.83 -18.02 17.29
C SER A 201 3.17 -18.24 16.58
N GLY A 202 4.14 -17.32 16.75
CA GLY A 202 5.47 -17.41 16.14
C GLY A 202 6.45 -18.29 16.94
N VAL A 203 7.63 -18.53 16.36
CA VAL A 203 8.70 -19.27 17.04
C VAL A 203 9.54 -18.30 17.86
N ARG A 204 9.59 -18.54 19.17
CA ARG A 204 10.32 -17.70 20.15
C ARG A 204 11.84 -17.84 20.02
N GLY A 205 12.53 -16.82 20.51
CA GLY A 205 13.99 -16.80 20.62
C GLY A 205 14.73 -16.51 19.31
N VAL A 206 16.05 -16.68 19.36
CA VAL A 206 16.97 -16.35 18.26
C VAL A 206 16.89 -17.42 17.17
N GLY A 207 16.88 -16.99 15.91
CA GLY A 207 16.98 -17.87 14.74
C GLY A 207 18.43 -18.13 14.32
N VAL A 208 18.60 -19.00 13.33
CA VAL A 208 19.91 -19.23 12.70
C VAL A 208 19.95 -18.47 11.39
N ARG A 209 20.97 -17.63 11.21
CA ARG A 209 21.24 -17.00 9.92
C ARG A 209 21.84 -18.04 8.99
N VAL A 210 21.13 -18.38 7.92
CA VAL A 210 21.69 -19.21 6.86
C VAL A 210 22.80 -18.41 6.19
N GLN A 211 24.05 -18.74 6.47
CA GLN A 211 25.18 -18.22 5.71
C GLN A 211 25.16 -18.93 4.35
N LEU A 212 25.06 -18.17 3.27
CA LEU A 212 25.29 -18.68 1.92
C LEU A 212 26.82 -18.80 1.76
N THR A 213 27.45 -19.79 2.37
CA THR A 213 28.86 -20.09 2.11
C THR A 213 28.94 -20.81 0.76
N SER A 214 28.86 -20.04 -0.33
CA SER A 214 29.45 -20.44 -1.60
C SER A 214 30.97 -20.37 -1.44
N THR A 215 31.62 -21.53 -1.30
CA THR A 215 32.80 -21.97 -2.06
C THR A 215 33.28 -23.29 -1.44
N THR A 216 32.65 -24.39 -1.84
CA THR A 216 33.29 -25.71 -1.78
C THR A 216 33.82 -25.96 -3.20
N PRO A 217 35.13 -26.16 -3.42
CA PRO A 217 35.61 -26.57 -4.73
C PRO A 217 35.13 -28.01 -4.96
N ALA A 218 34.16 -28.16 -5.86
CA ALA A 218 33.65 -29.46 -6.27
C ALA A 218 34.75 -30.24 -7.00
N GLN A 219 35.36 -31.19 -6.31
CA GLN A 219 35.89 -32.39 -6.95
C GLN A 219 34.70 -33.21 -7.46
N ASN A 220 34.65 -33.42 -8.77
CA ASN A 220 34.03 -34.60 -9.37
C ASN A 220 35.13 -35.68 -9.50
N PRO A 221 34.84 -37.00 -9.56
CA PRO A 221 33.56 -37.59 -9.99
C PRO A 221 33.08 -38.81 -9.18
N SER A 222 31.82 -39.18 -9.33
CA SER A 222 31.44 -40.54 -9.77
C SER A 222 29.95 -40.63 -10.03
N MET A 223 29.64 -41.07 -11.26
CA MET A 223 28.31 -41.42 -11.73
C MET A 223 27.73 -42.55 -10.87
N THR A 224 26.51 -42.37 -10.38
CA THR A 224 25.54 -43.47 -10.31
C THR A 224 24.20 -42.93 -10.76
N VAL A 225 23.82 -43.36 -11.97
CA VAL A 225 22.47 -43.28 -12.51
C VAL A 225 21.61 -44.21 -11.68
N ASN A 226 20.49 -43.71 -11.15
CA ASN A 226 19.34 -44.53 -10.79
C ASN A 226 18.07 -43.81 -11.24
N THR A 227 17.59 -44.23 -12.41
CA THR A 227 16.23 -44.06 -12.93
C THR A 227 15.24 -44.90 -12.12
N HIS A 228 14.07 -44.35 -11.79
CA HIS A 228 12.73 -44.98 -11.65
C HIS A 228 11.81 -43.95 -10.93
N THR A 229 11.01 -43.13 -11.63
CA THR A 229 9.68 -43.39 -12.23
C THR A 229 8.52 -43.49 -11.21
N GLU A 230 7.85 -42.34 -11.06
CA GLU A 230 6.40 -42.05 -11.03
C GLU A 230 5.43 -42.38 -9.87
N SER A 231 4.53 -41.39 -9.72
CA SER A 231 3.11 -41.42 -9.28
C SER A 231 2.86 -41.33 -7.77
N GLY A 232 2.09 -40.38 -7.22
CA GLY A 232 1.25 -39.33 -7.80
C GLY A 232 0.27 -38.83 -6.74
N LYS A 233 -0.06 -37.52 -6.77
CA LYS A 233 -1.39 -36.90 -6.56
C LYS A 233 -1.24 -35.38 -6.38
N LEU A 234 -1.25 -34.70 -7.52
CA LEU A 234 -1.50 -33.27 -7.62
C LEU A 234 -3.03 -33.09 -7.55
N ILE A 235 -3.53 -32.34 -6.57
CA ILE A 235 -4.93 -31.89 -6.56
C ILE A 235 -5.00 -30.66 -7.49
N PRO A 236 -5.82 -30.66 -8.55
CA PRO A 236 -5.96 -29.49 -9.41
C PRO A 236 -6.80 -28.41 -8.71
N PRO A 237 -6.46 -27.11 -8.83
CA PRO A 237 -7.35 -26.04 -8.40
C PRO A 237 -8.52 -25.89 -9.37
N SER A 238 -9.70 -25.71 -8.79
CA SER A 238 -11.00 -25.47 -9.43
C SER A 238 -10.96 -24.37 -10.51
N PRO A 239 -11.65 -24.56 -11.65
CA PRO A 239 -11.62 -23.65 -12.79
C PRO A 239 -12.55 -22.45 -12.55
N ASN A 240 -12.05 -21.38 -11.91
CA ASN A 240 -12.79 -20.10 -11.92
C ASN A 240 -11.95 -18.82 -11.71
N PHE A 241 -10.63 -18.87 -11.90
CA PHE A 241 -9.78 -17.68 -11.72
C PHE A 241 -9.26 -17.04 -13.03
N HIS A 242 -9.51 -17.63 -14.20
CA HIS A 242 -9.00 -17.11 -15.47
C HIS A 242 -9.95 -16.13 -16.20
N ALA A 243 -11.17 -15.92 -15.71
CA ALA A 243 -12.13 -15.01 -16.34
C ALA A 243 -11.92 -13.52 -15.97
N TYR A 244 -11.19 -13.20 -14.90
CA TYR A 244 -11.14 -11.83 -14.36
C TYR A 244 -9.92 -10.98 -14.79
N LEU A 245 -8.94 -11.55 -15.49
CA LEU A 245 -7.71 -10.81 -15.88
C LEU A 245 -7.64 -10.41 -17.35
N ILE A 246 -8.66 -10.70 -18.17
CA ILE A 246 -8.64 -10.37 -19.62
C ILE A 246 -9.40 -9.06 -19.94
N LEU A 247 -10.18 -8.47 -19.03
CA LEU A 247 -10.96 -7.26 -19.32
C LEU A 247 -10.29 -5.92 -18.98
N SER A 248 -9.06 -5.88 -18.43
CA SER A 248 -8.37 -4.63 -18.10
C SER A 248 -7.29 -4.19 -19.10
N ARG A 249 -7.19 -4.86 -20.26
CA ARG A 249 -6.28 -4.47 -21.35
C ARG A 249 -7.03 -4.43 -22.69
N ARG A 250 -8.04 -3.56 -22.80
CA ARG A 250 -8.48 -2.93 -24.05
C ARG A 250 -9.63 -1.98 -23.75
N ARG A 251 -9.30 -0.72 -23.46
CA ARG A 251 -9.92 0.50 -24.01
C ARG A 251 -9.21 1.71 -23.42
#